data_AF-A0A4Q2XPM6-F1
#
_entry.id   AF-A0A4Q2XPM6-F1
#
_cell.length_a   1.000
_cell.length_b   1.000
_cell.length_c   1.000
_cell.angle_alpha   90.00
_cell.angle_beta   90.00
_cell.angle_gamma   90.00
#
_symmetry.space_group_name_H-M   'P 1'
#
loop_
_entity.id
_entity.type
_entity.pdbx_description
1 polymer ?
#
loop_
_entity_poly.entity_id
_entity_poly.type
_entity_poly.pdbx_seq_one_letter_code
_entity_poly.pdbx_strand_id
1 'polypeptide(L)'
;FDLARKLNSATGMTSGSIDIDTATGTISGGGSFDGNWNPAGYNVYFYAKVDATPTSGGTFVGGTSQDNVLTASTSTRQRLGGWMRFDTNTTRTVRMKIAVSFNSVARARQYLESEIPAWDLAGHEAAAKERWNEALSVVQAPGIKLSDARRLYSALFHSLIQPRNRTGDPAGWPSDAQYWDDQYTLWDTWQSHFPLLTIVSPQSAAAIVNSFAERYERLGRAETAFIQGKDFQVGQGGDEVDRVICDAFVKDIPGIDWERVWPLLQFNAGRRTADYRNLGFVSTDGSRGGYDSRMGSGSSTLAFAHGDWCAAQVGLGLGHTTEANALLTRSRNWRNVWDASVTGDGFSGFVQGRTRGGAFSSSSATSTANFYQGTPWNYSFSIPNDQDGAIELMGGRARFLQRLEFAFSRNSTAYVDFSNEVNLKATALFGHGGRPYLQSNWADVLRKRFGALTYPGDEDSGAMSST
;
A
#
# COMPACT_ATOMS: atom_id res chain seq x y z
N PHE A 1 29.76 2.32 8.38
CA PHE A 1 28.35 1.91 8.55
C PHE A 1 27.68 2.93 9.47
N ASP A 2 26.74 3.75 8.96
CA ASP A 2 25.99 4.72 9.78
C ASP A 2 24.62 4.14 10.09
N LEU A 3 24.47 3.58 11.30
CA LEU A 3 23.27 2.87 11.73
C LEU A 3 22.10 3.82 11.97
N ALA A 4 22.39 5.05 12.41
CA ALA A 4 21.36 6.00 12.78
C ALA A 4 20.72 6.72 11.59
N ARG A 5 21.31 6.59 10.40
CA ARG A 5 20.92 7.32 9.19
C ARG A 5 19.65 6.73 8.56
N LYS A 6 18.70 7.60 8.25
CA LYS A 6 17.54 7.30 7.39
C LYS A 6 17.62 8.03 6.05
N LEU A 7 16.62 7.82 5.19
CA LEU A 7 16.47 8.54 3.92
C LEU A 7 16.59 10.06 4.12
N ASN A 8 17.07 10.78 3.11
CA ASN A 8 17.42 12.21 3.17
C ASN A 8 18.52 12.58 4.19
N SER A 9 19.34 11.60 4.61
CA SER A 9 20.50 11.81 5.49
C SER A 9 20.17 12.30 6.91
N ALA A 10 18.91 12.21 7.34
CA ALA A 10 18.51 12.53 8.70
C ALA A 10 18.87 11.40 9.68
N THR A 11 18.99 11.74 10.98
CA THR A 11 19.09 10.76 12.06
C THR A 11 17.68 10.26 12.43
N GLY A 12 17.39 9.00 12.16
CA GLY A 12 16.10 8.35 12.45
C GLY A 12 16.09 7.50 13.72
N MET A 13 17.25 7.06 14.18
CA MET A 13 17.36 6.21 15.37
C MET A 13 17.22 7.02 16.65
N THR A 14 16.41 6.56 17.59
CA THR A 14 16.18 7.18 18.91
C THR A 14 17.09 6.59 19.99
N SER A 15 17.42 5.31 19.89
CA SER A 15 18.38 4.61 20.73
C SER A 15 18.89 3.37 20.02
N GLY A 16 20.08 2.89 20.37
CA GLY A 16 20.63 1.69 19.75
C GLY A 16 22.06 1.39 20.17
N SER A 17 22.58 0.29 19.64
CA SER A 17 23.95 -0.14 19.85
C SER A 17 24.56 -0.70 18.58
N ILE A 18 25.89 -0.66 18.54
CA ILE A 18 26.70 -1.29 17.51
C ILE A 18 27.87 -2.04 18.17
N ASP A 19 28.20 -3.17 17.59
CA ASP A 19 29.26 -4.09 18.02
C ASP A 19 30.08 -4.49 16.79
N ILE A 20 31.40 -4.46 16.91
CA ILE A 20 32.36 -4.78 15.87
C ILE A 20 33.31 -5.84 16.41
N ASP A 21 33.50 -6.92 15.68
CA ASP A 21 34.55 -7.89 15.94
C ASP A 21 35.51 -7.92 14.74
N THR A 22 36.69 -7.34 14.96
CA THR A 22 37.75 -7.28 13.93
C THR A 22 38.45 -8.62 13.74
N ALA A 23 38.38 -9.56 14.69
CA ALA A 23 38.96 -10.89 14.51
C ALA A 23 38.10 -11.73 13.55
N THR A 24 36.78 -11.62 13.66
CA THR A 24 35.84 -12.36 12.79
C THR A 24 35.35 -11.57 11.58
N GLY A 25 35.69 -10.28 11.50
CA GLY A 25 35.24 -9.39 10.43
C GLY A 25 33.73 -9.15 10.47
N THR A 26 33.17 -8.95 11.67
CA THR A 26 31.72 -8.77 11.84
C THR A 26 31.39 -7.38 12.37
N ILE A 27 30.25 -6.87 11.94
CA ILE A 27 29.64 -5.65 12.47
C ILE A 27 28.14 -5.90 12.62
N SER A 28 27.62 -5.64 13.80
CA SER A 28 26.22 -5.93 14.14
C SER A 28 25.67 -4.83 15.02
N GLY A 29 24.35 -4.72 15.08
CA GLY A 29 23.71 -3.69 15.87
C GLY A 29 22.27 -3.49 15.49
N GLY A 30 21.69 -2.43 16.03
CA GLY A 30 20.29 -2.11 15.83
C GLY A 30 19.78 -1.23 16.95
N GLY A 31 18.50 -0.92 16.87
CA GLY A 31 17.90 -0.01 17.82
C GLY A 31 16.47 0.31 17.51
N SER A 32 15.98 1.33 18.21
CA SER A 32 14.66 1.91 18.05
C SER A 32 14.73 3.10 17.11
N PHE A 33 13.71 3.22 16.26
CA PHE A 33 13.57 4.25 15.24
C PHE A 33 12.15 4.79 15.27
N ASP A 34 11.96 6.03 14.83
CA ASP A 34 10.64 6.66 14.75
C ASP A 34 10.63 7.82 13.72
N GLY A 35 9.46 8.46 13.58
CA GLY A 35 9.31 9.68 12.78
C GLY A 35 9.57 9.49 11.29
N ASN A 36 9.25 8.29 10.76
CA ASN A 36 9.08 8.07 9.33
C ASN A 36 7.65 8.44 8.93
N TRP A 37 7.24 8.08 7.71
CA TRP A 37 5.88 8.30 7.23
C TRP A 37 4.83 7.69 8.17
N ASN A 38 5.06 6.46 8.65
CA ASN A 38 4.38 5.96 9.84
C ASN A 38 5.13 6.50 11.08
N PRO A 39 4.48 7.33 11.92
CA PRO A 39 5.15 7.95 13.05
C PRO A 39 5.46 6.97 14.19
N ALA A 40 4.86 5.77 14.19
CA ALA A 40 5.04 4.78 15.24
C ALA A 40 6.51 4.33 15.37
N GLY A 41 6.95 4.13 16.61
CA GLY A 41 8.28 3.59 16.88
C GLY A 41 8.39 2.12 16.45
N TYR A 42 9.55 1.73 15.93
CA TYR A 42 9.85 0.37 15.51
C TYR A 42 11.29 0.00 15.84
N ASN A 43 11.58 -1.30 15.90
CA ASN A 43 12.92 -1.80 16.11
C ASN A 43 13.41 -2.53 14.87
N VAL A 44 14.68 -2.34 14.54
CA VAL A 44 15.34 -3.09 13.47
C VAL A 44 16.79 -3.36 13.85
N TYR A 45 17.25 -4.55 13.51
CA TYR A 45 18.57 -5.07 13.84
C TYR A 45 19.23 -5.63 12.60
N PHE A 46 20.55 -5.61 12.56
CA PHE A 46 21.34 -6.17 11.47
C PHE A 46 22.52 -6.97 12.01
N TYR A 47 22.96 -7.91 11.20
CA TYR A 47 24.23 -8.61 11.37
C TYR A 47 24.92 -8.66 10.01
N ALA A 48 26.15 -8.17 9.94
CA ALA A 48 26.96 -8.18 8.73
C ALA A 48 28.33 -8.79 8.98
N LYS A 49 28.86 -9.46 7.96
CA LYS A 49 30.16 -10.13 7.97
C LYS A 49 30.93 -9.77 6.70
N VAL A 50 32.25 -9.68 6.80
CA VAL A 50 33.17 -9.52 5.67
C VAL A 50 34.06 -10.76 5.47
N ASP A 51 34.60 -10.94 4.27
CA ASP A 51 35.46 -12.07 3.89
C ASP A 51 36.96 -11.85 4.12
N ALA A 52 37.34 -10.68 4.64
CA ALA A 52 38.70 -10.32 4.98
C ALA A 52 38.79 -9.91 6.46
N THR A 53 39.95 -10.14 7.09
CA THR A 53 40.22 -9.70 8.47
C THR A 53 40.56 -8.21 8.50
N PRO A 54 39.75 -7.36 9.17
CA PRO A 54 40.12 -5.96 9.41
C PRO A 54 41.44 -5.83 10.17
N THR A 55 42.26 -4.83 9.82
CA THR A 55 43.48 -4.48 10.56
C THR A 55 43.19 -3.70 11.83
N SER A 56 42.06 -2.98 11.87
CA SER A 56 41.54 -2.28 13.04
C SER A 56 40.07 -1.92 12.81
N GLY A 57 39.40 -1.37 13.81
CA GLY A 57 38.03 -0.85 13.71
C GLY A 57 37.83 0.35 14.62
N GLY A 58 36.63 0.92 14.59
CA GLY A 58 36.26 2.00 15.48
C GLY A 58 34.78 2.35 15.37
N THR A 59 34.32 3.20 16.28
CA THR A 59 32.92 3.60 16.39
C THR A 59 32.78 5.12 16.47
N PHE A 60 31.62 5.63 16.06
CA PHE A 60 31.27 7.02 16.25
C PHE A 60 29.94 7.17 16.95
N VAL A 61 29.86 8.16 17.84
CA VAL A 61 28.66 8.60 18.55
C VAL A 61 28.57 10.12 18.42
N GLY A 62 27.46 10.61 17.88
CA GLY A 62 27.30 12.03 17.54
C GLY A 62 28.37 12.50 16.56
N GLY A 63 29.12 13.53 16.95
CA GLY A 63 30.26 14.04 16.18
C GLY A 63 31.61 13.38 16.52
N THR A 64 31.65 12.49 17.52
CA THR A 64 32.89 11.95 18.07
C THR A 64 33.18 10.58 17.48
N SER A 65 34.37 10.42 16.88
CA SER A 65 34.89 9.16 16.34
C SER A 65 36.03 8.66 17.22
N GLN A 66 36.04 7.38 17.54
CA GLN A 66 37.09 6.74 18.35
C GLN A 66 37.63 5.50 17.64
N ASP A 67 38.93 5.51 17.33
CA ASP A 67 39.65 4.33 16.85
C ASP A 67 39.80 3.30 17.98
N ASN A 68 39.76 2.01 17.64
CA ASN A 68 39.89 0.86 18.54
C ASN A 68 38.82 0.74 19.63
N VAL A 69 37.76 1.57 19.58
CA VAL A 69 36.54 1.37 20.36
C VAL A 69 35.56 0.60 19.49
N LEU A 70 35.38 -0.68 19.81
CA LEU A 70 34.64 -1.64 18.98
C LEU A 70 33.17 -1.80 19.35
N THR A 71 32.73 -1.21 20.46
CA THR A 71 31.34 -1.17 20.88
C THR A 71 30.93 0.26 21.18
N ALA A 72 29.70 0.62 20.80
CA ALA A 72 29.13 1.91 21.13
C ALA A 72 27.61 1.82 21.25
N SER A 73 27.03 2.70 22.05
CA SER A 73 25.58 2.81 22.20
C SER A 73 25.15 4.25 22.39
N THR A 74 23.87 4.49 22.14
CA THR A 74 23.20 5.74 22.45
C THR A 74 21.81 5.48 23.00
N SER A 75 21.40 6.26 24.00
CA SER A 75 20.02 6.33 24.50
C SER A 75 19.24 7.54 23.96
N THR A 76 19.87 8.36 23.11
CA THR A 76 19.29 9.56 22.52
C THR A 76 19.45 9.58 21.00
N ARG A 77 18.69 10.45 20.34
CA ARG A 77 18.75 10.64 18.88
C ARG A 77 20.03 11.35 18.47
N GLN A 78 21.05 10.57 18.17
CA GLN A 78 22.32 11.03 17.62
C GLN A 78 22.86 10.03 16.61
N ARG A 79 23.84 10.47 15.82
CA ARG A 79 24.56 9.57 14.92
C ARG A 79 25.20 8.45 15.73
N LEU A 80 25.13 7.23 15.21
CA LEU A 80 25.81 6.06 15.76
C LEU A 80 26.23 5.19 14.59
N GLY A 81 27.45 4.70 14.64
CA GLY A 81 27.93 3.78 13.64
C GLY A 81 29.34 3.30 13.92
N GLY A 82 29.89 2.61 12.93
CA GLY A 82 31.17 1.93 13.04
C GLY A 82 31.86 1.76 11.71
N TRP A 83 33.16 1.50 11.77
CA TRP A 83 33.99 1.23 10.61
C TRP A 83 34.99 0.11 10.89
N MET A 84 35.38 -0.57 9.81
CA MET A 84 36.47 -1.52 9.77
C MET A 84 37.53 -0.98 8.81
N ARG A 85 38.80 -1.12 9.17
CA ARG A 85 39.96 -0.72 8.37
C ARG A 85 40.60 -1.96 7.77
N PHE A 86 41.05 -1.86 6.52
CA PHE A 86 41.72 -2.94 5.80
C PHE A 86 43.01 -2.42 5.18
N ASP A 87 44.02 -3.28 5.08
CA ASP A 87 45.24 -2.97 4.33
C ASP A 87 44.98 -3.17 2.83
N THR A 88 44.96 -2.07 2.08
CA THR A 88 44.67 -2.09 0.64
C THR A 88 45.85 -2.57 -0.22
N ASN A 89 47.04 -2.76 0.37
CA ASN A 89 48.16 -3.38 -0.34
C ASN A 89 47.94 -4.89 -0.49
N THR A 90 47.32 -5.53 0.50
CA THR A 90 47.07 -6.98 0.55
C THR A 90 45.62 -7.35 0.24
N THR A 91 44.66 -6.49 0.60
CA THR A 91 43.22 -6.73 0.44
C THR A 91 42.58 -5.63 -0.40
N ARG A 92 42.47 -5.84 -1.72
CA ARG A 92 41.87 -4.87 -2.65
C ARG A 92 40.38 -5.04 -2.88
N THR A 93 39.81 -6.16 -2.45
CA THR A 93 38.38 -6.45 -2.55
C THR A 93 37.93 -7.05 -1.23
N VAL A 94 36.86 -6.48 -0.67
CA VAL A 94 36.20 -6.96 0.54
C VAL A 94 34.74 -7.22 0.17
N ARG A 95 34.30 -8.46 0.32
CA ARG A 95 32.89 -8.83 0.16
C ARG A 95 32.20 -8.71 1.50
N MET A 96 30.95 -8.27 1.49
CA MET A 96 30.12 -8.16 2.68
C MET A 96 28.81 -8.89 2.47
N LYS A 97 28.39 -9.65 3.47
CA LYS A 97 27.03 -10.19 3.60
C LYS A 97 26.34 -9.46 4.74
N ILE A 98 25.04 -9.21 4.60
CA ILE A 98 24.23 -8.57 5.62
C ILE A 98 22.84 -9.21 5.67
N ALA A 99 22.32 -9.38 6.87
CA ALA A 99 20.94 -9.74 7.13
C ALA A 99 20.33 -8.74 8.11
N VAL A 100 19.01 -8.59 8.03
CA VAL A 100 18.21 -7.66 8.84
C VAL A 100 17.09 -8.43 9.50
N SER A 101 16.71 -8.06 10.71
CA SER A 101 15.57 -8.64 11.43
C SER A 101 14.86 -7.58 12.27
N PHE A 102 13.54 -7.71 12.39
CA PHE A 102 12.69 -6.93 13.30
C PHE A 102 12.67 -7.52 14.72
N ASN A 103 13.45 -8.58 14.94
CA ASN A 103 13.50 -9.30 16.22
C ASN A 103 14.69 -8.87 17.08
N SER A 104 15.89 -9.17 16.58
CA SER A 104 17.15 -9.09 17.30
C SER A 104 18.34 -9.27 16.35
N VAL A 105 19.54 -8.91 16.84
CA VAL A 105 20.82 -9.20 16.17
C VAL A 105 21.03 -10.72 16.03
N ALA A 106 20.67 -11.50 17.05
CA ALA A 106 20.80 -12.96 17.02
C ALA A 106 19.96 -13.60 15.89
N ARG A 107 18.74 -13.11 15.68
CA ARG A 107 17.89 -13.56 14.58
C ARG A 107 18.44 -13.12 13.22
N ALA A 108 18.95 -11.90 13.09
CA ALA A 108 19.62 -11.44 11.86
C ALA A 108 20.83 -12.33 11.54
N ARG A 109 21.65 -12.67 12.55
CA ARG A 109 22.77 -13.59 12.40
C ARG A 109 22.31 -14.97 11.93
N GLN A 110 21.25 -15.51 12.51
CA GLN A 110 20.67 -16.79 12.10
C GLN A 110 20.31 -16.78 10.60
N TYR A 111 19.58 -15.76 10.12
CA TYR A 111 19.25 -15.64 8.70
C TYR A 111 20.49 -15.56 7.81
N LEU A 112 21.50 -14.77 8.20
CA LEU A 112 22.74 -14.67 7.43
C LEU A 112 23.44 -16.03 7.30
N GLU A 113 23.56 -16.76 8.42
CA GLU A 113 24.26 -18.04 8.49
C GLU A 113 23.47 -19.16 7.80
N SER A 114 22.14 -19.12 7.82
CA SER A 114 21.30 -20.15 7.17
C SER A 114 21.05 -19.91 5.69
N GLU A 115 20.81 -18.66 5.28
CA GLU A 115 20.39 -18.34 3.90
C GLU A 115 21.57 -17.98 2.99
N ILE A 116 22.65 -17.43 3.56
CA ILE A 116 23.82 -16.96 2.81
C ILE A 116 25.12 -17.51 3.45
N PRO A 117 25.29 -18.83 3.62
CA PRO A 117 26.45 -19.40 4.32
C PRO A 117 27.77 -19.20 3.55
N ALA A 118 27.74 -19.35 2.23
CA ALA A 118 28.92 -19.26 1.36
C ALA A 118 29.28 -17.82 0.96
N TRP A 119 30.46 -17.64 0.37
CA TRP A 119 30.91 -16.38 -0.24
C TRP A 119 30.78 -16.46 -1.76
N ASP A 120 29.57 -16.74 -2.25
CA ASP A 120 29.30 -17.03 -3.66
C ASP A 120 28.32 -16.01 -4.25
N LEU A 121 28.82 -14.80 -4.52
CA LEU A 121 28.00 -13.74 -5.10
C LEU A 121 27.37 -14.16 -6.43
N ALA A 122 28.14 -14.85 -7.29
CA ALA A 122 27.66 -15.31 -8.59
C ALA A 122 26.53 -16.35 -8.45
N GLY A 123 26.66 -17.29 -7.51
CA GLY A 123 25.59 -18.24 -7.18
C GLY A 123 24.34 -17.56 -6.64
N HIS A 124 24.49 -16.56 -5.76
CA HIS A 124 23.34 -15.78 -5.26
C HIS A 124 22.66 -14.97 -6.36
N GLU A 125 23.42 -14.36 -7.28
CA GLU A 125 22.88 -13.66 -8.45
C GLU A 125 22.12 -14.60 -9.38
N ALA A 126 22.67 -15.80 -9.64
CA ALA A 126 22.02 -16.82 -10.46
C ALA A 126 20.71 -17.31 -9.83
N ALA A 127 20.72 -17.64 -8.53
CA ALA A 127 19.53 -18.07 -7.80
C ALA A 127 18.46 -16.97 -7.73
N ALA A 128 18.85 -15.71 -7.54
CA ALA A 128 17.92 -14.59 -7.56
C ALA A 128 17.30 -14.40 -8.96
N LYS A 129 18.09 -14.53 -10.02
CA LYS A 129 17.61 -14.47 -11.40
C LYS A 129 16.64 -15.60 -11.72
N GLU A 130 16.90 -16.81 -11.26
CA GLU A 130 16.01 -17.96 -11.43
C GLU A 130 14.66 -17.74 -10.74
N ARG A 131 14.66 -17.30 -9.48
CA ARG A 131 13.43 -16.96 -8.75
C ARG A 131 12.63 -15.86 -9.43
N TRP A 132 13.29 -14.83 -9.96
CA TRP A 132 12.60 -13.80 -10.74
C TRP A 132 12.04 -14.31 -12.05
N ASN A 133 12.78 -15.17 -12.77
CA ASN A 133 12.26 -15.80 -13.99
C ASN A 133 11.02 -16.65 -13.69
N GLU A 134 11.01 -17.42 -12.60
CA GLU A 134 9.85 -18.20 -12.16
C GLU A 134 8.66 -17.28 -11.85
N ALA A 135 8.85 -16.26 -11.00
CA ALA A 135 7.80 -15.33 -10.61
C ALA A 135 7.21 -14.55 -11.81
N LEU A 136 8.04 -14.15 -12.78
CA LEU A 136 7.59 -13.42 -13.96
C LEU A 136 7.01 -14.32 -15.05
N SER A 137 7.30 -15.63 -15.04
CA SER A 137 6.85 -16.58 -16.06
C SER A 137 5.35 -16.85 -16.07
N VAL A 138 4.65 -16.42 -15.01
CA VAL A 138 3.17 -16.49 -14.88
C VAL A 138 2.46 -15.68 -15.97
N VAL A 139 3.13 -14.68 -16.56
CA VAL A 139 2.64 -13.93 -17.73
C VAL A 139 3.52 -14.21 -18.94
N GLN A 140 2.93 -14.74 -20.00
CA GLN A 140 3.61 -15.02 -21.26
C GLN A 140 2.98 -14.21 -22.41
N ALA A 141 3.81 -13.48 -23.15
CA ALA A 141 3.38 -12.64 -24.26
C ALA A 141 4.18 -12.96 -25.53
N PRO A 142 3.95 -14.12 -26.17
CA PRO A 142 4.69 -14.51 -27.37
C PRO A 142 4.47 -13.51 -28.51
N GLY A 143 5.56 -13.13 -29.18
CA GLY A 143 5.52 -12.19 -30.31
C GLY A 143 5.41 -10.71 -29.94
N ILE A 144 5.39 -10.36 -28.64
CA ILE A 144 5.41 -8.96 -28.21
C ILE A 144 6.75 -8.29 -28.59
N LYS A 145 6.71 -7.00 -28.96
CA LYS A 145 7.93 -6.24 -29.26
C LYS A 145 8.82 -6.14 -28.03
N LEU A 146 10.14 -6.19 -28.20
CA LEU A 146 11.10 -6.11 -27.08
C LEU A 146 10.90 -4.86 -26.21
N SER A 147 10.53 -3.72 -26.79
CA SER A 147 10.21 -2.50 -26.04
C SER A 147 9.00 -2.66 -25.12
N ASP A 148 7.97 -3.37 -25.59
CA ASP A 148 6.76 -3.62 -24.83
C ASP A 148 6.96 -4.77 -23.82
N ALA A 149 7.78 -5.77 -24.16
CA ALA A 149 8.24 -6.78 -23.20
C ALA A 149 8.95 -6.13 -22.00
N ARG A 150 9.88 -5.19 -22.26
CA ARG A 150 10.58 -4.46 -21.19
C ARG A 150 9.60 -3.69 -20.30
N ARG A 151 8.58 -3.03 -20.88
CA ARG A 151 7.54 -2.35 -20.09
C ARG A 151 6.75 -3.34 -19.24
N LEU A 152 6.24 -4.40 -19.86
CA LEU A 152 5.42 -5.41 -19.19
C LEU A 152 6.15 -6.08 -18.03
N TYR A 153 7.37 -6.59 -18.26
CA TYR A 153 8.10 -7.33 -17.23
C TYR A 153 8.71 -6.44 -16.16
N SER A 154 9.08 -5.18 -16.46
CA SER A 154 9.45 -4.20 -15.42
C SER A 154 8.26 -3.86 -14.53
N ALA A 155 7.08 -3.65 -15.11
CA ALA A 155 5.88 -3.36 -14.36
C ALA A 155 5.46 -4.56 -13.50
N LEU A 156 5.44 -5.78 -14.07
CA LEU A 156 5.16 -6.99 -13.30
C LEU A 156 6.16 -7.20 -12.15
N PHE A 157 7.45 -6.92 -12.37
CA PHE A 157 8.46 -6.93 -11.30
C PHE A 157 8.11 -5.96 -10.17
N HIS A 158 7.79 -4.69 -10.48
CA HIS A 158 7.41 -3.71 -9.46
C HIS A 158 6.10 -4.06 -8.74
N SER A 159 5.16 -4.73 -9.39
CA SER A 159 3.95 -5.25 -8.75
C SER A 159 4.18 -6.48 -7.85
N LEU A 160 5.38 -7.06 -7.81
CA LEU A 160 5.68 -8.26 -7.02
C LEU A 160 6.68 -8.03 -5.87
N ILE A 161 7.21 -6.80 -5.70
CA ILE A 161 8.16 -6.49 -4.62
C ILE A 161 7.49 -6.14 -3.28
N GLN A 162 6.21 -5.78 -3.29
CA GLN A 162 5.42 -5.39 -2.12
C GLN A 162 3.99 -5.96 -2.22
N PRO A 163 3.30 -6.23 -1.09
CA PRO A 163 3.84 -6.27 0.28
C PRO A 163 4.82 -7.44 0.49
N ARG A 164 5.55 -7.43 1.60
CA ARG A 164 6.62 -8.40 1.90
C ARG A 164 6.20 -9.38 2.98
N ASN A 165 6.40 -10.66 2.75
CA ASN A 165 6.28 -11.68 3.79
C ASN A 165 7.44 -11.56 4.79
N ARG A 166 7.12 -11.31 6.07
CA ARG A 166 8.07 -11.34 7.21
C ARG A 166 7.65 -12.35 8.28
N THR A 167 6.84 -13.34 7.93
CA THR A 167 6.43 -14.42 8.84
C THR A 167 7.66 -15.02 9.52
N GLY A 168 7.62 -15.13 10.84
CA GLY A 168 8.74 -15.67 11.63
C GLY A 168 9.81 -14.66 12.06
N ASP A 169 9.71 -13.39 11.66
CA ASP A 169 10.69 -12.37 12.05
C ASP A 169 10.24 -11.53 13.27
N PRO A 170 9.10 -10.83 13.28
CA PRO A 170 8.78 -9.84 14.31
C PRO A 170 8.83 -10.39 15.75
N ALA A 171 9.44 -9.64 16.66
CA ALA A 171 9.47 -10.00 18.08
C ALA A 171 8.05 -10.05 18.69
N GLY A 172 7.77 -11.09 19.48
CA GLY A 172 6.46 -11.28 20.12
C GLY A 172 5.36 -11.77 19.19
N TRP A 173 5.68 -12.10 17.93
CA TRP A 173 4.77 -12.74 16.99
C TRP A 173 5.11 -14.23 16.85
N PRO A 174 4.12 -15.14 16.77
CA PRO A 174 4.41 -16.55 16.54
C PRO A 174 5.15 -16.77 15.23
N SER A 175 6.01 -17.78 15.20
CA SER A 175 6.94 -17.97 14.09
C SER A 175 6.27 -18.38 12.76
N ASP A 176 5.08 -18.96 12.85
CA ASP A 176 4.28 -19.51 11.75
C ASP A 176 3.04 -18.68 11.40
N ALA A 177 2.73 -17.64 12.20
CA ALA A 177 1.59 -16.77 11.98
C ALA A 177 1.84 -15.78 10.83
N GLN A 178 0.89 -15.69 9.89
CA GLN A 178 1.01 -14.87 8.67
C GLN A 178 1.31 -13.41 9.00
N TYR A 179 2.46 -12.93 8.52
CA TYR A 179 2.90 -11.55 8.72
C TYR A 179 3.36 -10.92 7.42
N TRP A 180 2.47 -10.15 6.79
CA TRP A 180 2.78 -9.37 5.59
C TRP A 180 2.88 -7.89 5.95
N ASP A 181 4.03 -7.30 5.64
CA ASP A 181 4.43 -5.94 5.98
C ASP A 181 4.74 -5.14 4.71
N ASP A 182 5.08 -3.86 4.86
CA ASP A 182 5.44 -2.96 3.75
C ASP A 182 4.25 -2.64 2.83
N GLN A 183 3.06 -2.53 3.42
CA GLN A 183 1.84 -2.08 2.78
C GLN A 183 1.72 -0.56 2.92
N TYR A 184 2.29 0.17 1.95
CA TYR A 184 2.30 1.64 1.90
C TYR A 184 1.03 2.19 1.22
N THR A 185 -0.06 1.95 1.95
CA THR A 185 -1.48 2.26 1.74
C THR A 185 -2.25 1.38 0.75
N LEU A 186 -3.39 0.86 1.24
CA LEU A 186 -4.32 0.10 0.42
C LEU A 186 -5.15 0.98 -0.50
N TRP A 187 -5.23 2.30 -0.26
CA TRP A 187 -6.01 3.22 -1.09
C TRP A 187 -5.59 3.19 -2.56
N ASP A 188 -4.29 3.01 -2.79
CA ASP A 188 -3.70 2.83 -4.11
C ASP A 188 -3.90 1.38 -4.61
N THR A 189 -3.42 0.42 -3.82
CA THR A 189 -3.19 -0.96 -4.28
C THR A 189 -4.47 -1.80 -4.41
N TRP A 190 -5.58 -1.47 -3.72
CA TRP A 190 -6.85 -2.18 -3.92
C TRP A 190 -7.40 -2.03 -5.35
N GLN A 191 -6.93 -1.03 -6.09
CA GLN A 191 -7.52 -0.61 -7.34
C GLN A 191 -7.19 -1.49 -8.53
N SER A 192 -5.95 -1.97 -8.57
CA SER A 192 -5.34 -2.71 -9.68
C SER A 192 -4.40 -3.79 -9.16
N HIS A 193 -3.58 -3.46 -8.14
CA HIS A 193 -2.52 -4.34 -7.66
C HIS A 193 -3.02 -5.59 -6.95
N PHE A 194 -3.88 -5.47 -5.94
CA PHE A 194 -4.49 -6.64 -5.29
C PHE A 194 -5.36 -7.46 -6.26
N PRO A 195 -6.18 -6.83 -7.13
CA PRO A 195 -6.84 -7.55 -8.22
C PRO A 195 -5.87 -8.31 -9.12
N LEU A 196 -4.68 -7.78 -9.43
CA LEU A 196 -3.64 -8.49 -10.18
C LEU A 196 -3.07 -9.65 -9.36
N LEU A 197 -2.76 -9.45 -8.07
CA LEU A 197 -2.20 -10.50 -7.20
C LEU A 197 -3.13 -11.71 -7.09
N THR A 198 -4.45 -11.52 -7.05
CA THR A 198 -5.40 -12.65 -7.07
C THR A 198 -5.32 -13.51 -8.34
N ILE A 199 -4.72 -12.99 -9.42
CA ILE A 199 -4.52 -13.70 -10.69
C ILE A 199 -3.11 -14.30 -10.75
N VAL A 200 -2.07 -13.49 -10.48
CA VAL A 200 -0.67 -13.87 -10.73
C VAL A 200 0.01 -14.52 -9.52
N SER A 201 -0.52 -14.30 -8.31
CA SER A 201 0.00 -14.89 -7.06
C SER A 201 -1.13 -15.10 -6.04
N PRO A 202 -2.14 -15.96 -6.33
CA PRO A 202 -3.30 -16.14 -5.47
C PRO A 202 -2.93 -16.62 -4.05
N GLN A 203 -1.83 -17.37 -3.91
CA GLN A 203 -1.33 -17.80 -2.60
C GLN A 203 -0.82 -16.63 -1.76
N SER A 204 -0.15 -15.64 -2.38
CA SER A 204 0.22 -14.41 -1.69
C SER A 204 -1.02 -13.61 -1.32
N ALA A 205 -2.00 -13.48 -2.21
CA ALA A 205 -3.26 -12.80 -1.89
C ALA A 205 -3.97 -13.44 -0.68
N ALA A 206 -4.07 -14.77 -0.64
CA ALA A 206 -4.63 -15.51 0.50
C ALA A 206 -3.86 -15.26 1.80
N ALA A 207 -2.53 -15.34 1.73
CA ALA A 207 -1.65 -15.13 2.88
C ALA A 207 -1.72 -13.70 3.43
N ILE A 208 -1.86 -12.69 2.56
CA ILE A 208 -2.04 -11.29 2.97
C ILE A 208 -3.40 -11.11 3.67
N VAL A 209 -4.48 -11.68 3.13
CA VAL A 209 -5.81 -11.62 3.77
C VAL A 209 -5.80 -12.29 5.14
N ASN A 210 -5.17 -13.46 5.26
CA ASN A 210 -4.99 -14.12 6.56
C ASN A 210 -4.11 -13.30 7.52
N SER A 211 -3.16 -12.53 7.00
CA SER A 211 -2.36 -11.59 7.83
C SER A 211 -3.21 -10.44 8.37
N PHE A 212 -4.23 -9.98 7.64
CA PHE A 212 -5.20 -9.01 8.18
C PHE A 212 -5.98 -9.59 9.37
N ALA A 213 -6.44 -10.84 9.26
CA ALA A 213 -7.10 -11.53 10.36
C ALA A 213 -6.17 -11.68 11.58
N GLU A 214 -4.93 -12.11 11.35
CA GLU A 214 -3.92 -12.25 12.42
C GLU A 214 -3.63 -10.90 13.13
N ARG A 215 -3.51 -9.81 12.35
CA ARG A 215 -3.36 -8.45 12.89
C ARG A 215 -4.57 -8.04 13.71
N TYR A 216 -5.77 -8.30 13.23
CA TYR A 216 -6.98 -7.99 13.96
C TYR A 216 -7.06 -8.73 15.30
N GLU A 217 -6.83 -10.05 15.31
CA GLU A 217 -6.87 -10.87 16.53
C GLU A 217 -5.86 -10.42 17.58
N ARG A 218 -4.66 -10.01 17.16
CA ARG A 218 -3.57 -9.64 18.08
C ARG A 218 -3.57 -8.17 18.49
N LEU A 219 -3.91 -7.28 17.57
CA LEU A 219 -3.74 -5.84 17.71
C LEU A 219 -5.09 -5.10 17.83
N GLY A 220 -6.20 -5.80 17.65
CA GLY A 220 -7.56 -5.25 17.67
C GLY A 220 -7.90 -4.44 16.41
N ARG A 221 -7.05 -4.44 15.39
CA ARG A 221 -7.24 -3.72 14.11
C ARG A 221 -6.34 -4.28 13.02
N ALA A 222 -6.75 -4.04 11.77
CA ALA A 222 -5.88 -4.08 10.62
C ALA A 222 -6.16 -2.81 9.80
N GLU A 223 -5.25 -1.84 9.87
CA GLU A 223 -5.34 -0.58 9.15
C GLU A 223 -4.89 -0.70 7.69
N THR A 224 -5.24 0.31 6.92
CA THR A 224 -5.01 0.41 5.47
C THR A 224 -3.53 0.58 5.13
N ALA A 225 -2.72 1.04 6.07
CA ALA A 225 -1.26 0.95 5.98
C ALA A 225 -0.68 0.11 7.13
N PHE A 226 0.28 -0.73 6.77
CA PHE A 226 1.04 -1.54 7.71
C PHE A 226 2.48 -1.64 7.24
N ILE A 227 3.33 -0.90 7.94
CA ILE A 227 4.71 -0.70 7.55
C ILE A 227 5.53 -0.84 8.82
N GLN A 228 6.75 -1.34 8.71
CA GLN A 228 7.68 -1.49 9.83
C GLN A 228 7.04 -2.22 11.03
N GLY A 229 6.09 -3.10 10.72
CA GLY A 229 5.30 -3.85 11.69
C GLY A 229 4.31 -3.03 12.52
N LYS A 230 3.85 -1.89 12.00
CA LYS A 230 2.95 -0.95 12.68
C LYS A 230 1.78 -0.54 11.78
N ASP A 231 0.57 -0.68 12.33
CA ASP A 231 -0.66 -0.14 11.78
C ASP A 231 -0.64 1.39 11.73
N PHE A 232 -1.20 1.97 10.67
CA PHE A 232 -1.43 3.41 10.58
C PHE A 232 -2.73 3.74 9.82
N GLN A 233 -3.59 4.53 10.46
CA GLN A 233 -4.88 4.94 9.92
C GLN A 233 -4.74 6.23 9.11
N VAL A 234 -4.56 6.09 7.79
CA VAL A 234 -4.09 7.15 6.88
C VAL A 234 -5.19 8.12 6.42
N GLY A 235 -6.47 7.72 6.53
CA GLY A 235 -7.63 8.58 6.21
C GLY A 235 -7.84 8.90 4.72
N GLN A 236 -7.26 8.13 3.80
CA GLN A 236 -7.32 8.39 2.34
C GLN A 236 -8.62 7.89 1.67
N GLY A 237 -9.38 6.99 2.33
CA GLY A 237 -10.66 6.50 1.82
C GLY A 237 -11.37 5.49 2.74
N GLY A 238 -11.28 5.66 4.06
CA GLY A 238 -12.24 5.05 4.98
C GLY A 238 -12.30 3.51 5.04
N ASP A 239 -11.19 2.78 4.94
CA ASP A 239 -11.08 1.31 5.16
C ASP A 239 -11.08 0.45 3.88
N GLU A 240 -9.97 0.49 3.12
CA GLU A 240 -9.78 -0.31 1.90
C GLU A 240 -9.44 -1.79 2.15
N VAL A 241 -9.19 -2.18 3.41
CA VAL A 241 -9.01 -3.59 3.81
C VAL A 241 -10.23 -4.43 3.39
N ASP A 242 -11.44 -3.89 3.58
CA ASP A 242 -12.70 -4.55 3.21
C ASP A 242 -12.75 -4.91 1.71
N ARG A 243 -12.11 -4.07 0.87
CA ARG A 243 -12.12 -4.22 -0.60
C ARG A 243 -11.21 -5.35 -1.05
N VAL A 244 -10.02 -5.44 -0.46
CA VAL A 244 -9.08 -6.53 -0.72
C VAL A 244 -9.68 -7.88 -0.29
N ILE A 245 -10.29 -7.92 0.89
CA ILE A 245 -10.98 -9.11 1.40
C ILE A 245 -12.13 -9.53 0.47
N CYS A 246 -12.98 -8.58 0.09
CA CYS A 246 -14.11 -8.86 -0.79
C CYS A 246 -13.67 -9.37 -2.16
N ASP A 247 -12.64 -8.79 -2.78
CA ASP A 247 -12.15 -9.23 -4.09
C ASP A 247 -11.64 -10.69 -4.03
N ALA A 248 -10.89 -11.04 -2.98
CA ALA A 248 -10.45 -12.41 -2.76
C ALA A 248 -11.63 -13.36 -2.51
N PHE A 249 -12.66 -12.91 -1.80
CA PHE A 249 -13.86 -13.71 -1.49
C PHE A 249 -14.67 -14.03 -2.76
N VAL A 250 -15.01 -13.02 -3.56
CA VAL A 250 -15.86 -13.21 -4.74
C VAL A 250 -15.16 -14.00 -5.86
N LYS A 251 -13.82 -14.09 -5.81
CA LYS A 251 -12.99 -14.90 -6.70
C LYS A 251 -12.70 -16.30 -6.15
N ASP A 252 -13.23 -16.65 -4.98
CA ASP A 252 -13.03 -17.94 -4.31
C ASP A 252 -11.54 -18.30 -4.16
N ILE A 253 -10.73 -17.34 -3.69
CA ILE A 253 -9.29 -17.56 -3.51
C ILE A 253 -9.07 -18.60 -2.38
N PRO A 254 -8.41 -19.73 -2.67
CA PRO A 254 -8.28 -20.82 -1.71
C PRO A 254 -7.29 -20.49 -0.60
N GLY A 255 -7.50 -21.10 0.57
CA GLY A 255 -6.58 -21.01 1.72
C GLY A 255 -6.81 -19.79 2.62
N ILE A 256 -7.91 -19.06 2.45
CA ILE A 256 -8.33 -17.98 3.36
C ILE A 256 -9.21 -18.56 4.47
N ASP A 257 -8.91 -18.19 5.71
CA ASP A 257 -9.73 -18.53 6.86
C ASP A 257 -10.83 -17.49 7.05
N TRP A 258 -11.98 -17.72 6.43
CA TRP A 258 -13.08 -16.75 6.41
C TRP A 258 -13.72 -16.52 7.78
N GLU A 259 -13.72 -17.53 8.66
CA GLU A 259 -14.22 -17.39 10.04
C GLU A 259 -13.35 -16.42 10.84
N ARG A 260 -12.03 -16.46 10.64
CA ARG A 260 -11.09 -15.50 11.26
C ARG A 260 -11.17 -14.11 10.64
N VAL A 261 -11.48 -14.02 9.34
CA VAL A 261 -11.57 -12.75 8.61
C VAL A 261 -12.86 -11.98 8.92
N TRP A 262 -14.00 -12.67 9.07
CA TRP A 262 -15.30 -12.02 9.25
C TRP A 262 -15.37 -11.02 10.43
N PRO A 263 -14.83 -11.31 11.63
CA PRO A 263 -14.77 -10.36 12.74
C PRO A 263 -14.10 -9.02 12.40
N LEU A 264 -13.09 -9.00 11.54
CA LEU A 264 -12.42 -7.77 11.10
C LEU A 264 -13.36 -6.91 10.24
N LEU A 265 -14.12 -7.51 9.32
CA LEU A 265 -15.10 -6.76 8.51
C LEU A 265 -16.19 -6.13 9.37
N GLN A 266 -16.67 -6.85 10.38
CA GLN A 266 -17.65 -6.31 11.35
C GLN A 266 -17.06 -5.16 12.15
N PHE A 267 -15.81 -5.28 12.60
CA PHE A 267 -15.10 -4.22 13.30
C PHE A 267 -14.95 -2.96 12.43
N ASN A 268 -14.48 -3.11 11.19
CA ASN A 268 -14.36 -1.99 10.25
C ASN A 268 -15.73 -1.33 10.01
N ALA A 269 -16.77 -2.10 9.75
CA ALA A 269 -18.13 -1.59 9.57
C ALA A 269 -18.68 -0.86 10.83
N GLY A 270 -18.27 -1.30 12.02
CA GLY A 270 -18.69 -0.73 13.31
C GLY A 270 -17.92 0.53 13.73
N ARG A 271 -16.65 0.66 13.32
CA ARG A 271 -15.76 1.77 13.72
C ARG A 271 -15.84 3.00 12.82
N ARG A 272 -16.56 2.92 11.70
CA ARG A 272 -16.80 4.09 10.82
C ARG A 272 -17.39 5.25 11.62
N THR A 273 -17.17 6.46 11.11
CA THR A 273 -17.53 7.69 11.83
C THR A 273 -19.00 7.67 12.29
N ALA A 274 -19.25 8.26 13.46
CA ALA A 274 -20.60 8.32 14.01
C ALA A 274 -21.59 8.96 13.01
N ASP A 275 -21.14 9.98 12.28
CA ASP A 275 -21.97 10.67 11.29
C ASP A 275 -22.27 9.78 10.10
N TYR A 276 -21.31 8.99 9.60
CA TYR A 276 -21.62 8.01 8.54
C TYR A 276 -22.64 6.97 9.01
N ARG A 277 -22.50 6.46 10.24
CA ARG A 277 -23.41 5.43 10.78
C ARG A 277 -24.82 5.97 11.09
N ASN A 278 -24.93 7.23 11.54
CA ASN A 278 -26.19 7.81 12.03
C ASN A 278 -26.88 8.71 11.01
N LEU A 279 -26.13 9.46 10.20
CA LEU A 279 -26.64 10.42 9.20
C LEU A 279 -26.56 9.86 7.77
N GLY A 280 -25.81 8.78 7.57
CA GLY A 280 -25.61 8.16 6.27
C GLY A 280 -24.57 8.86 5.39
N PHE A 281 -23.74 9.74 5.95
CA PHE A 281 -22.62 10.36 5.24
C PHE A 281 -21.55 10.85 6.22
N VAL A 282 -20.30 10.93 5.76
CA VAL A 282 -19.23 11.62 6.49
C VAL A 282 -19.48 13.11 6.35
N SER A 283 -19.66 13.81 7.47
CA SER A 283 -19.89 15.26 7.46
C SER A 283 -18.59 16.05 7.35
N THR A 284 -18.67 17.29 6.84
CA THR A 284 -17.51 18.19 6.73
C THR A 284 -17.07 18.78 8.07
N ASP A 285 -18.00 18.89 9.02
CA ASP A 285 -17.89 19.57 10.31
C ASP A 285 -18.05 18.63 11.51
N GLY A 286 -18.15 17.32 11.28
CA GLY A 286 -18.24 16.31 12.32
C GLY A 286 -16.89 15.70 12.72
N SER A 287 -16.95 14.86 13.76
CA SER A 287 -15.78 14.12 14.23
C SER A 287 -15.33 13.09 13.21
N ARG A 288 -14.00 12.97 13.08
CA ARG A 288 -13.37 12.00 12.20
C ARG A 288 -13.16 10.63 12.83
N GLY A 289 -13.53 10.41 14.09
CA GLY A 289 -13.55 9.07 14.69
C GLY A 289 -12.20 8.33 14.74
N GLY A 290 -11.08 9.06 14.76
CA GLY A 290 -9.70 8.51 14.77
C GLY A 290 -8.98 8.61 13.42
N TYR A 291 -9.72 8.81 12.32
CA TYR A 291 -9.15 8.95 11.00
C TYR A 291 -8.35 10.27 10.86
N ASP A 292 -7.29 10.22 10.05
CA ASP A 292 -6.36 11.32 9.74
C ASP A 292 -7.06 12.57 9.15
N SER A 293 -6.32 13.69 9.17
CA SER A 293 -6.78 14.97 8.67
C SER A 293 -7.13 15.01 7.16
N ARG A 294 -6.66 14.03 6.39
CA ARG A 294 -6.91 13.85 4.95
C ARG A 294 -8.30 13.34 4.60
N MET A 295 -9.07 12.86 5.58
CA MET A 295 -10.42 12.34 5.33
C MET A 295 -11.36 13.45 4.84
N GLY A 296 -11.84 13.31 3.59
CA GLY A 296 -12.79 14.20 2.95
C GLY A 296 -14.23 13.69 3.03
N SER A 297 -15.20 14.56 3.31
CA SER A 297 -16.63 14.20 3.41
C SER A 297 -17.14 13.49 2.15
N GLY A 298 -16.85 14.04 0.96
CA GLY A 298 -17.31 13.47 -0.30
C GLY A 298 -16.65 12.12 -0.58
N SER A 299 -15.31 12.10 -0.65
CA SER A 299 -14.55 10.88 -0.96
C SER A 299 -14.81 9.76 0.05
N SER A 300 -14.81 10.06 1.34
CA SER A 300 -14.91 9.03 2.39
C SER A 300 -16.32 8.47 2.54
N THR A 301 -17.36 9.24 2.20
CA THR A 301 -18.72 8.69 2.15
C THR A 301 -18.86 7.63 1.08
N LEU A 302 -18.34 7.89 -0.14
CA LEU A 302 -18.30 6.88 -1.20
C LEU A 302 -17.48 5.67 -0.77
N ALA A 303 -16.39 5.94 -0.07
CA ALA A 303 -15.43 4.92 0.27
C ALA A 303 -15.94 3.95 1.35
N PHE A 304 -16.62 4.48 2.38
CA PHE A 304 -17.36 3.70 3.38
C PHE A 304 -18.55 2.96 2.77
N ALA A 305 -19.27 3.57 1.82
CA ALA A 305 -20.38 2.94 1.12
C ALA A 305 -19.91 1.72 0.31
N HIS A 306 -18.76 1.82 -0.36
CA HIS A 306 -18.16 0.67 -1.02
C HIS A 306 -17.68 -0.40 -0.03
N GLY A 307 -17.05 0.00 1.08
CA GLY A 307 -16.65 -0.94 2.14
C GLY A 307 -17.86 -1.69 2.75
N ASP A 308 -19.00 -1.03 2.93
CA ASP A 308 -20.27 -1.66 3.31
C ASP A 308 -20.71 -2.73 2.32
N TRP A 309 -20.67 -2.40 1.02
CA TRP A 309 -21.03 -3.35 -0.03
C TRP A 309 -20.09 -4.57 -0.03
N CYS A 310 -18.79 -4.34 0.11
CA CYS A 310 -17.77 -5.38 0.20
C CYS A 310 -18.01 -6.33 1.39
N ALA A 311 -18.18 -5.78 2.59
CA ALA A 311 -18.47 -6.57 3.78
C ALA A 311 -19.81 -7.33 3.65
N ALA A 312 -20.81 -6.74 2.99
CA ALA A 312 -22.07 -7.42 2.71
C ALA A 312 -21.90 -8.62 1.77
N GLN A 313 -21.05 -8.56 0.74
CA GLN A 313 -20.82 -9.70 -0.17
C GLN A 313 -20.24 -10.89 0.59
N VAL A 314 -19.25 -10.64 1.44
CA VAL A 314 -18.62 -11.68 2.29
C VAL A 314 -19.65 -12.22 3.29
N GLY A 315 -20.37 -11.35 3.99
CA GLY A 315 -21.38 -11.76 4.97
C GLY A 315 -22.49 -12.61 4.37
N LEU A 316 -22.98 -12.28 3.17
CA LEU A 316 -23.98 -13.11 2.46
C LEU A 316 -23.43 -14.49 2.14
N GLY A 317 -22.21 -14.59 1.61
CA GLY A 317 -21.62 -15.87 1.25
C GLY A 317 -21.25 -16.75 2.45
N LEU A 318 -21.02 -16.15 3.63
CA LEU A 318 -20.83 -16.87 4.91
C LEU A 318 -22.13 -17.14 5.68
N GLY A 319 -23.29 -16.70 5.17
CA GLY A 319 -24.59 -16.93 5.80
C GLY A 319 -24.99 -15.91 6.88
N HIS A 320 -24.21 -14.86 7.12
CA HIS A 320 -24.51 -13.73 8.01
C HIS A 320 -25.52 -12.75 7.38
N THR A 321 -26.70 -13.28 7.01
CA THR A 321 -27.66 -12.60 6.13
C THR A 321 -28.23 -11.31 6.75
N THR A 322 -28.48 -11.28 8.07
CA THR A 322 -29.06 -10.11 8.74
C THR A 322 -28.08 -8.93 8.73
N GLU A 323 -26.85 -9.17 9.17
CA GLU A 323 -25.76 -8.19 9.18
C GLU A 323 -25.46 -7.72 7.76
N ALA A 324 -25.35 -8.65 6.81
CA ALA A 324 -25.05 -8.33 5.43
C ALA A 324 -26.14 -7.48 4.76
N ASN A 325 -27.42 -7.75 5.02
CA ASN A 325 -28.52 -6.93 4.48
C ASN A 325 -28.53 -5.50 5.06
N ALA A 326 -28.17 -5.33 6.33
CA ALA A 326 -28.01 -4.00 6.93
C ALA A 326 -26.86 -3.23 6.26
N LEU A 327 -25.72 -3.90 6.02
CA LEU A 327 -24.59 -3.32 5.30
C LEU A 327 -24.93 -3.01 3.84
N LEU A 328 -25.64 -3.89 3.14
CA LEU A 328 -26.08 -3.67 1.76
C LEU A 328 -27.01 -2.46 1.66
N THR A 329 -27.92 -2.29 2.62
CA THR A 329 -28.76 -1.09 2.71
C THR A 329 -27.90 0.16 2.91
N ARG A 330 -26.95 0.12 3.86
CA ARG A 330 -26.05 1.22 4.16
C ARG A 330 -25.09 1.54 3.01
N SER A 331 -24.75 0.57 2.16
CA SER A 331 -23.89 0.76 0.98
C SER A 331 -24.48 1.74 -0.06
N ARG A 332 -25.78 2.04 0.01
CA ARG A 332 -26.44 3.05 -0.83
C ARG A 332 -26.22 4.48 -0.34
N ASN A 333 -25.58 4.67 0.81
CA ASN A 333 -25.32 5.97 1.43
C ASN A 333 -24.48 6.92 0.60
N TRP A 334 -23.76 6.43 -0.41
CA TRP A 334 -23.09 7.29 -1.39
C TRP A 334 -24.04 8.33 -2.01
N ARG A 335 -25.33 7.99 -2.16
CA ARG A 335 -26.36 8.88 -2.70
C ARG A 335 -26.67 10.07 -1.79
N ASN A 336 -26.37 9.98 -0.50
CA ASN A 336 -26.59 11.08 0.46
C ASN A 336 -25.61 12.24 0.27
N VAL A 337 -24.55 12.03 -0.51
CA VAL A 337 -23.62 13.09 -0.92
C VAL A 337 -23.77 13.47 -2.38
N TRP A 338 -24.81 12.99 -3.08
CA TRP A 338 -25.11 13.44 -4.45
C TRP A 338 -25.93 14.74 -4.43
N ASP A 339 -25.35 15.83 -4.94
CA ASP A 339 -26.01 17.11 -5.11
C ASP A 339 -26.35 17.35 -6.59
N ALA A 340 -27.64 17.23 -6.93
CA ALA A 340 -28.16 17.46 -8.27
C ALA A 340 -28.02 18.92 -8.74
N SER A 341 -27.88 19.88 -7.81
CA SER A 341 -27.83 21.31 -8.11
C SER A 341 -26.44 21.81 -8.52
N VAL A 342 -25.38 21.06 -8.17
CA VAL A 342 -24.02 21.40 -8.58
C VAL A 342 -23.92 21.29 -10.11
N THR A 343 -23.40 22.34 -10.73
CA THR A 343 -23.13 22.38 -12.17
C THR A 343 -21.64 22.55 -12.43
N GLY A 344 -21.16 21.98 -13.54
CA GLY A 344 -19.77 22.07 -13.99
C GLY A 344 -19.69 21.75 -15.47
N ASP A 345 -19.14 22.67 -16.27
CA ASP A 345 -18.88 22.50 -17.70
C ASP A 345 -20.07 21.98 -18.52
N GLY A 346 -21.28 22.45 -18.18
CA GLY A 346 -22.53 22.06 -18.84
C GLY A 346 -23.15 20.77 -18.30
N PHE A 347 -22.55 20.09 -17.33
CA PHE A 347 -23.10 18.93 -16.64
C PHE A 347 -23.65 19.32 -15.26
N SER A 348 -24.66 18.59 -14.81
CA SER A 348 -25.29 18.79 -13.49
C SER A 348 -25.21 17.50 -12.69
N GLY A 349 -25.26 17.63 -11.37
CA GLY A 349 -25.21 16.50 -10.46
C GLY A 349 -23.79 16.03 -10.18
N PHE A 350 -23.34 16.21 -8.95
CA PHE A 350 -22.01 15.79 -8.52
C PHE A 350 -22.06 15.25 -7.09
N VAL A 351 -21.12 14.38 -6.77
CA VAL A 351 -20.85 14.08 -5.35
C VAL A 351 -20.26 15.34 -4.70
N GLN A 352 -20.66 15.66 -3.48
CA GLN A 352 -20.24 16.89 -2.80
C GLN A 352 -20.15 16.70 -1.29
N GLY A 353 -19.23 17.41 -0.63
CA GLY A 353 -19.16 17.45 0.82
C GLY A 353 -20.46 17.98 1.44
N ARG A 354 -20.87 17.43 2.58
CA ARG A 354 -22.13 17.76 3.24
C ARG A 354 -21.93 18.03 4.74
N THR A 355 -22.50 19.11 5.26
CA THR A 355 -22.43 19.43 6.70
C THR A 355 -23.39 18.55 7.49
N ARG A 356 -23.22 18.47 8.82
CA ARG A 356 -24.19 17.82 9.73
C ARG A 356 -25.59 18.41 9.61
N GLY A 357 -25.69 19.72 9.34
CA GLY A 357 -26.95 20.41 9.08
C GLY A 357 -27.60 20.06 7.74
N GLY A 358 -26.95 19.22 6.92
CA GLY A 358 -27.46 18.72 5.66
C GLY A 358 -27.16 19.60 4.45
N ALA A 359 -26.50 20.75 4.64
CA ALA A 359 -26.12 21.65 3.56
C ALA A 359 -24.93 21.11 2.77
N PHE A 360 -25.01 21.17 1.44
CA PHE A 360 -23.89 20.82 0.55
C PHE A 360 -22.85 21.95 0.52
N SER A 361 -21.59 21.58 0.28
CA SER A 361 -20.51 22.54 0.04
C SER A 361 -20.79 23.33 -1.24
N SER A 362 -20.55 24.65 -1.18
CA SER A 362 -20.64 25.56 -2.32
C SER A 362 -19.40 25.55 -3.24
N SER A 363 -18.46 24.64 -2.99
CA SER A 363 -17.24 24.50 -3.80
C SER A 363 -17.58 24.06 -5.23
N SER A 364 -16.80 24.52 -6.21
CA SER A 364 -16.97 24.08 -7.61
C SER A 364 -16.75 22.58 -7.77
N ALA A 365 -17.29 22.00 -8.85
CA ALA A 365 -17.09 20.59 -9.19
C ALA A 365 -15.61 20.21 -9.48
N THR A 366 -14.75 21.21 -9.66
CA THR A 366 -13.30 21.08 -9.90
C THR A 366 -12.44 21.37 -8.67
N SER A 367 -13.07 21.67 -7.52
CA SER A 367 -12.37 21.91 -6.26
C SER A 367 -12.00 20.60 -5.59
N THR A 368 -10.86 20.57 -4.91
CA THR A 368 -10.44 19.43 -4.06
C THR A 368 -11.03 19.50 -2.65
N ALA A 369 -11.76 20.56 -2.32
CA ALA A 369 -12.35 20.73 -1.00
C ALA A 369 -13.32 19.58 -0.68
N ASN A 370 -13.11 18.93 0.48
CA ASN A 370 -13.87 17.75 0.95
C ASN A 370 -13.60 16.45 0.20
N PHE A 371 -12.56 16.38 -0.62
CA PHE A 371 -12.13 15.19 -1.34
C PHE A 371 -10.64 14.92 -1.09
N TYR A 372 -10.26 13.65 -1.12
CA TYR A 372 -8.87 13.24 -1.00
C TYR A 372 -8.24 13.18 -2.40
N GLN A 373 -7.25 14.03 -2.69
CA GLN A 373 -6.48 14.04 -3.95
C GLN A 373 -7.30 13.98 -5.25
N GLY A 374 -8.51 14.52 -5.24
CA GLY A 374 -9.38 14.56 -6.40
C GLY A 374 -10.50 15.56 -6.18
N THR A 375 -11.43 15.60 -7.12
CA THR A 375 -12.54 16.55 -7.14
C THR A 375 -13.87 15.80 -7.27
N PRO A 376 -15.00 16.50 -7.14
CA PRO A 376 -16.30 15.95 -7.53
C PRO A 376 -16.32 15.31 -8.93
N TRP A 377 -15.59 15.85 -9.91
CA TRP A 377 -15.47 15.23 -11.24
C TRP A 377 -14.84 13.84 -11.19
N ASN A 378 -13.78 13.63 -10.43
CA ASN A 378 -13.13 12.33 -10.28
C ASN A 378 -14.04 11.34 -9.56
N TYR A 379 -14.53 11.75 -8.39
CA TYR A 379 -15.22 10.86 -7.47
C TYR A 379 -16.65 10.53 -7.91
N SER A 380 -17.28 11.35 -8.74
CA SER A 380 -18.55 11.02 -9.38
C SER A 380 -18.47 9.77 -10.27
N PHE A 381 -17.28 9.40 -10.75
CA PHE A 381 -17.04 8.17 -11.51
C PHE A 381 -16.58 6.98 -10.64
N SER A 382 -16.35 7.20 -9.33
CA SER A 382 -15.71 6.24 -8.42
C SER A 382 -16.73 5.53 -7.51
N ILE A 383 -17.79 4.95 -8.09
CA ILE A 383 -18.90 4.30 -7.36
C ILE A 383 -19.06 2.85 -7.86
N PRO A 384 -18.11 1.95 -7.57
CA PRO A 384 -18.09 0.60 -8.13
C PRO A 384 -19.26 -0.28 -7.67
N ASN A 385 -19.81 -0.03 -6.47
CA ASN A 385 -20.93 -0.81 -5.93
C ASN A 385 -22.31 -0.43 -6.49
N ASP A 386 -22.44 0.64 -7.27
CA ASP A 386 -23.72 1.12 -7.82
C ASP A 386 -23.52 1.96 -9.10
N GLN A 387 -22.80 1.39 -10.08
CA GLN A 387 -22.48 2.09 -11.33
C GLN A 387 -23.73 2.46 -12.14
N ASP A 388 -24.73 1.58 -12.19
CA ASP A 388 -25.99 1.85 -12.89
C ASP A 388 -26.76 3.00 -12.24
N GLY A 389 -26.76 3.05 -10.90
CA GLY A 389 -27.30 4.16 -10.14
C GLY A 389 -26.60 5.49 -10.39
N ALA A 390 -25.27 5.48 -10.49
CA ALA A 390 -24.50 6.66 -10.86
C ALA A 390 -24.83 7.12 -12.29
N ILE A 391 -24.96 6.20 -13.24
CA ILE A 391 -25.37 6.50 -14.63
C ILE A 391 -26.76 7.15 -14.66
N GLU A 392 -27.72 6.60 -13.91
CA GLU A 392 -29.06 7.16 -13.80
C GLU A 392 -29.02 8.61 -13.29
N LEU A 393 -28.33 8.86 -12.18
CA LEU A 393 -28.20 10.20 -11.60
C LEU A 393 -27.46 11.19 -12.50
N MET A 394 -26.60 10.72 -13.40
CA MET A 394 -25.92 11.54 -14.42
C MET A 394 -26.78 11.85 -15.66
N GLY A 395 -28.08 11.49 -15.64
CA GLY A 395 -29.00 11.74 -16.76
C GLY A 395 -29.02 10.60 -17.78
N GLY A 396 -28.69 9.39 -17.35
CA GLY A 396 -28.72 8.18 -18.16
C GLY A 396 -27.48 7.98 -19.03
N ARG A 397 -27.42 6.81 -19.67
CA ARG A 397 -26.23 6.29 -20.38
C ARG A 397 -25.63 7.25 -21.41
N ALA A 398 -26.46 7.89 -22.22
CA ALA A 398 -25.98 8.82 -23.25
C ALA A 398 -25.30 10.06 -22.63
N ARG A 399 -25.89 10.63 -21.57
CA ARG A 399 -25.34 11.81 -20.89
C ARG A 399 -24.09 11.45 -20.08
N PHE A 400 -24.09 10.29 -19.43
CA PHE A 400 -22.94 9.73 -18.75
C PHE A 400 -21.73 9.60 -19.69
N LEU A 401 -21.90 9.01 -20.87
CA LEU A 401 -20.80 8.85 -21.84
C LEU A 401 -20.26 10.20 -22.32
N GLN A 402 -21.13 11.16 -22.65
CA GLN A 402 -20.70 12.52 -23.00
C GLN A 402 -19.88 13.17 -21.88
N ARG A 403 -20.30 12.98 -20.63
CA ARG A 403 -19.61 13.49 -19.45
C ARG A 403 -18.25 12.83 -19.24
N LEU A 404 -18.17 11.52 -19.43
CA LEU A 404 -16.94 10.75 -19.31
C LEU A 404 -15.94 11.13 -20.41
N GLU A 405 -16.36 11.16 -21.68
CA GLU A 405 -15.52 11.63 -22.80
C GLU A 405 -15.03 13.05 -22.56
N PHE A 406 -15.91 13.95 -22.09
CA PHE A 406 -15.52 15.31 -21.73
C PHE A 406 -14.42 15.31 -20.66
N ALA A 407 -14.62 14.60 -19.55
CA ALA A 407 -13.66 14.56 -18.45
C ALA A 407 -12.29 14.03 -18.90
N PHE A 408 -12.25 12.98 -19.72
CA PHE A 408 -11.01 12.45 -20.30
C PHE A 408 -10.35 13.44 -21.28
N SER A 409 -11.14 14.17 -22.08
CA SER A 409 -10.60 15.15 -23.04
C SER A 409 -9.90 16.33 -22.36
N ARG A 410 -10.21 16.61 -21.09
CA ARG A 410 -9.56 17.67 -20.30
C ARG A 410 -8.13 17.31 -19.91
N ASN A 411 -7.85 16.02 -19.65
CA ASN A 411 -6.53 15.48 -19.28
C ASN A 411 -5.82 16.35 -18.21
N SER A 412 -6.45 16.50 -17.05
CA SER A 412 -5.93 17.28 -15.93
C SER A 412 -6.48 16.75 -14.60
N THR A 413 -5.77 17.00 -13.51
CA THR A 413 -6.12 16.54 -12.15
C THR A 413 -7.47 17.02 -11.63
N ALA A 414 -8.04 18.09 -12.20
CA ALA A 414 -9.38 18.56 -11.86
C ALA A 414 -10.51 17.70 -12.47
N TYR A 415 -10.19 16.89 -13.48
CA TYR A 415 -11.05 15.94 -14.20
C TYR A 415 -10.31 14.60 -14.29
N VAL A 416 -10.51 13.81 -15.33
CA VAL A 416 -9.81 12.54 -15.50
C VAL A 416 -8.44 12.76 -16.16
N ASP A 417 -7.39 12.40 -15.43
CA ASP A 417 -6.06 12.13 -15.97
C ASP A 417 -5.54 10.78 -15.46
N PHE A 418 -4.27 10.47 -15.75
CA PHE A 418 -3.67 9.17 -15.41
C PHE A 418 -2.53 9.30 -14.42
N SER A 419 -2.42 10.41 -13.69
CA SER A 419 -1.34 10.61 -12.70
C SER A 419 -1.73 10.21 -11.28
N ASN A 420 -2.97 9.76 -11.05
CA ASN A 420 -3.49 9.43 -9.73
C ASN A 420 -4.58 8.34 -9.80
N GLU A 421 -4.70 7.56 -8.74
CA GLU A 421 -5.33 6.25 -8.65
C GLU A 421 -6.85 6.33 -8.80
N VAL A 422 -7.48 7.41 -8.32
CA VAL A 422 -8.93 7.65 -8.40
C VAL A 422 -9.47 7.54 -9.83
N ASN A 423 -8.62 7.75 -10.83
CA ASN A 423 -9.01 7.78 -12.24
C ASN A 423 -8.69 6.49 -13.01
N LEU A 424 -7.85 5.59 -12.47
CA LEU A 424 -7.28 4.48 -13.26
C LEU A 424 -8.35 3.52 -13.79
N LYS A 425 -9.44 3.34 -13.04
CA LYS A 425 -10.59 2.49 -13.44
C LYS A 425 -11.57 3.18 -14.37
N ALA A 426 -11.47 4.49 -14.57
CA ALA A 426 -12.45 5.25 -15.36
C ALA A 426 -12.47 4.80 -16.84
N THR A 427 -11.39 4.18 -17.35
CA THR A 427 -11.33 3.64 -18.71
C THR A 427 -12.35 2.52 -18.92
N ALA A 428 -12.56 1.65 -17.91
CA ALA A 428 -13.51 0.54 -17.97
C ALA A 428 -14.98 1.01 -18.03
N LEU A 429 -15.26 2.23 -17.56
CA LEU A 429 -16.62 2.78 -17.56
C LEU A 429 -17.17 3.03 -18.97
N PHE A 430 -16.31 3.19 -19.98
CA PHE A 430 -16.76 3.24 -21.37
C PHE A 430 -17.39 1.92 -21.81
N GLY A 431 -16.79 0.78 -21.43
CA GLY A 431 -17.35 -0.55 -21.69
C GLY A 431 -18.70 -0.73 -21.01
N HIS A 432 -18.78 -0.39 -19.71
CA HIS A 432 -20.03 -0.44 -18.94
C HIS A 432 -21.12 0.46 -19.54
N GLY A 433 -20.74 1.63 -20.04
CA GLY A 433 -21.62 2.54 -20.79
C GLY A 433 -22.01 2.05 -22.19
N GLY A 434 -21.54 0.89 -22.65
CA GLY A 434 -21.87 0.33 -23.96
C GLY A 434 -21.05 0.93 -25.12
N ARG A 435 -19.80 1.34 -24.84
CA ARG A 435 -18.82 1.88 -25.81
C ARG A 435 -17.45 1.20 -25.66
N PRO A 436 -17.35 -0.12 -25.87
CA PRO A 436 -16.09 -0.86 -25.69
C PRO A 436 -14.95 -0.35 -26.58
N TYR A 437 -15.23 0.19 -27.76
CA TYR A 437 -14.20 0.78 -28.63
C TYR A 437 -13.54 2.02 -28.00
N LEU A 438 -14.28 2.82 -27.22
CA LEU A 438 -13.72 3.94 -26.47
C LEU A 438 -12.88 3.46 -25.28
N GLN A 439 -13.30 2.38 -24.60
CA GLN A 439 -12.49 1.75 -23.56
C GLN A 439 -11.13 1.33 -24.13
N SER A 440 -11.11 0.60 -25.26
CA SER A 440 -9.86 0.19 -25.90
C SER A 440 -9.00 1.39 -26.33
N ASN A 441 -9.61 2.44 -26.87
CA ASN A 441 -8.90 3.65 -27.25
C ASN A 441 -8.22 4.32 -26.04
N TRP A 442 -8.97 4.55 -24.96
CA TRP A 442 -8.43 5.20 -23.76
C TRP A 442 -7.45 4.32 -22.98
N ALA A 443 -7.62 2.99 -23.01
CA ALA A 443 -6.62 2.05 -22.49
C ALA A 443 -5.30 2.15 -23.26
N ASP A 444 -5.32 2.31 -24.59
CA ASP A 444 -4.08 2.53 -25.37
C ASP A 444 -3.45 3.92 -25.09
N VAL A 445 -4.26 4.96 -24.85
CA VAL A 445 -3.75 6.27 -24.40
C VAL A 445 -3.07 6.15 -23.04
N LEU A 446 -3.70 5.47 -22.08
CA LEU A 446 -3.14 5.20 -20.76
C LEU A 446 -1.83 4.42 -20.88
N ARG A 447 -1.83 3.28 -21.59
CA ARG A 447 -0.64 2.45 -21.85
C ARG A 447 0.54 3.25 -22.40
N LYS A 448 0.30 4.21 -23.30
CA LYS A 448 1.34 5.07 -23.89
C LYS A 448 1.98 6.04 -22.89
N ARG A 449 1.38 6.25 -21.71
CA ARG A 449 1.98 7.03 -20.62
C ARG A 449 3.06 6.25 -19.86
N PHE A 450 3.08 4.93 -19.96
CA PHE A 450 4.03 4.08 -19.25
C PHE A 450 5.30 3.82 -20.07
N GLY A 451 6.44 4.09 -19.45
CA GLY A 451 7.75 3.67 -19.92
C GLY A 451 8.20 2.39 -19.24
N ALA A 452 9.40 1.92 -19.57
CA ALA A 452 9.97 0.74 -18.91
C ALA A 452 10.38 1.01 -17.45
N LEU A 453 10.60 2.28 -17.09
CA LEU A 453 11.03 2.74 -15.76
C LEU A 453 10.41 4.12 -15.40
N THR A 454 9.37 4.53 -16.11
CA THR A 454 8.75 5.86 -15.94
C THR A 454 7.24 5.72 -15.91
N TYR A 455 6.62 6.42 -14.96
CA TYR A 455 5.19 6.37 -14.69
C TYR A 455 4.58 7.78 -14.82
N PRO A 456 3.27 7.90 -15.12
CA PRO A 456 2.59 9.19 -15.16
C PRO A 456 2.42 9.87 -13.79
N GLY A 457 2.61 9.12 -12.70
CA GLY A 457 2.56 9.59 -11.31
C GLY A 457 3.53 8.79 -10.43
N ASP A 458 3.35 8.87 -9.11
CA ASP A 458 4.08 8.01 -8.17
C ASP A 458 3.74 6.53 -8.44
N GLU A 459 4.67 5.61 -8.18
CA GLU A 459 4.47 4.19 -8.51
C GLU A 459 3.49 3.49 -7.55
N ASP A 460 3.44 4.01 -6.31
CA ASP A 460 2.51 3.64 -5.24
C ASP A 460 2.39 2.14 -4.96
N SER A 461 3.55 1.52 -4.73
CA SER A 461 3.70 0.15 -4.22
C SER A 461 3.09 -0.90 -5.16
N GLY A 462 3.28 -0.74 -6.46
CA GLY A 462 2.73 -1.62 -7.48
C GLY A 462 1.41 -1.15 -8.09
N ALA A 463 0.77 -0.08 -7.60
CA ALA A 463 -0.54 0.37 -8.08
C ALA A 463 -0.48 0.85 -9.54
N MET A 464 0.49 1.71 -9.88
CA MET A 464 0.68 2.16 -11.26
C MET A 464 1.18 1.02 -12.15
N SER A 465 2.09 0.18 -11.67
CA SER A 465 2.63 -0.93 -12.47
C SER A 465 1.61 -2.02 -12.79
N SER A 466 0.58 -2.18 -11.96
CA SER A 466 -0.46 -3.19 -12.16
C SER A 466 -1.66 -2.71 -13.00
N THR A 467 -1.69 -1.42 -13.34
CA THR A 467 -2.71 -0.79 -14.19
C THR A 467 -2.38 -0.97 -15.66
#